data_AF-A0A2V5MWH1-F1
#
_entry.id   AF-A0A2V5MWH1-F1
#
_cell.length_a   1.000
_cell.length_b   1.000
_cell.length_c   1.000
_cell.angle_alpha   90.00
_cell.angle_beta   90.00
_cell.angle_gamma   90.00
#
_symmetry.space_group_name_H-M   'P 1'
#
loop_
_entity.id
_entity.type
_entity.pdbx_description
1 polymer ?
#
loop_
_entity_poly.entity_id
_entity_poly.type
_entity_poly.pdbx_seq_one_letter_code
_entity_poly.pdbx_strand_id
1 'polypeptide(L)'
;LWDEARHAMMGEVGFASVEIDWPKQVMVNFTWSLGLNTQLKPFERHAVLYFIEQGLMPRNGKRFEWEVGQASGNPLSALFQDYDWADEVLHAKFGRDWYLSQFNDPKTAIQYGDRAWSRVLMGWAQWRAEGLTQHRNWWPDTYREACKHWGVELDPEVLSYSTTYEEVRADLKTISASA
;
A
#
# COMPACT_ATOMS: atom_id res chain seq x y z
N LEU A 1 9.57 9.42 -9.98
CA LEU A 1 8.26 10.10 -10.15
C LEU A 1 7.34 9.28 -11.04
N TRP A 2 7.86 8.68 -12.11
CA TRP A 2 7.05 7.89 -13.05
C TRP A 2 6.72 6.47 -12.57
N ASP A 3 7.52 5.88 -11.68
CA ASP A 3 7.33 4.49 -11.24
C ASP A 3 6.08 4.32 -10.40
N GLU A 4 5.89 5.13 -9.34
CA GLU A 4 4.65 5.12 -8.53
C GLU A 4 3.39 5.44 -9.35
N ALA A 5 3.50 6.36 -10.32
CA ALA A 5 2.41 6.64 -11.24
C ALA A 5 2.11 5.43 -12.15
N ARG A 6 3.15 4.71 -12.59
CA ARG A 6 3.01 3.47 -13.34
C ARG A 6 2.43 2.36 -12.49
N HIS A 7 2.79 2.21 -11.22
CA HIS A 7 2.19 1.25 -10.30
C HIS A 7 0.67 1.47 -10.17
N ALA A 8 0.27 2.73 -9.98
CA ALA A 8 -1.15 3.09 -9.96
C ALA A 8 -1.86 2.74 -11.27
N MET A 9 -1.26 3.09 -12.42
CA MET A 9 -1.83 2.77 -13.74
C MET A 9 -1.91 1.25 -14.00
N MET A 10 -0.92 0.46 -13.55
CA MET A 10 -0.98 -1.00 -13.64
C MET A 10 -2.16 -1.56 -12.84
N GLY A 11 -2.45 -1.02 -11.66
CA GLY A 11 -3.65 -1.38 -10.89
C GLY A 11 -4.96 -1.06 -11.63
N GLU A 12 -5.06 0.13 -12.23
CA GLU A 12 -6.20 0.53 -13.06
C GLU A 12 -6.39 -0.42 -14.27
N VAL A 13 -5.31 -0.72 -14.99
CA VAL A 13 -5.34 -1.68 -16.10
C VAL A 13 -5.74 -3.08 -15.62
N GLY A 14 -5.30 -3.47 -14.41
CA GLY A 14 -5.70 -4.71 -13.77
C GLY A 14 -7.21 -4.87 -13.68
N PHE A 15 -7.90 -3.87 -13.14
CA PHE A 15 -9.37 -3.86 -13.08
C PHE A 15 -10.03 -3.77 -14.45
N ALA A 16 -9.54 -2.89 -15.33
CA ALA A 16 -10.09 -2.73 -16.67
C ALA A 16 -9.99 -4.03 -17.50
N SER A 17 -8.92 -4.81 -17.32
CA SER A 17 -8.71 -6.08 -18.04
C SER A 17 -9.71 -7.18 -17.69
N VAL A 18 -10.38 -7.05 -16.53
CA VAL A 18 -11.42 -7.98 -16.07
C VAL A 18 -12.81 -7.34 -16.06
N GLU A 19 -12.96 -6.23 -16.80
CA GLU A 19 -14.20 -5.49 -17.03
C GLU A 19 -14.92 -5.02 -15.76
N ILE A 20 -14.17 -4.69 -14.71
CA ILE A 20 -14.71 -4.10 -13.49
C ILE A 20 -14.71 -2.58 -13.61
N ASP A 21 -15.86 -1.95 -13.37
CA ASP A 21 -16.00 -0.49 -13.28
C ASP A 21 -15.46 0.00 -11.93
N TRP A 22 -14.15 -0.14 -11.76
CA TRP A 22 -13.47 0.13 -10.50
C TRP A 22 -13.68 1.54 -9.97
N PRO A 23 -13.82 2.63 -10.77
CA PRO A 23 -14.06 3.96 -10.22
C PRO A 23 -15.40 4.08 -9.49
N LYS A 24 -16.37 3.21 -9.78
CA LYS A 24 -17.65 3.17 -9.06
C LYS A 24 -17.57 2.42 -7.74
N GLN A 25 -16.69 1.42 -7.64
CA GLN A 25 -16.67 0.51 -6.50
C GLN A 25 -15.51 0.79 -5.55
N VAL A 26 -14.31 1.00 -6.08
CA VAL A 26 -13.07 1.13 -5.30
C VAL A 26 -12.90 2.58 -4.84
N MET A 27 -12.76 2.74 -3.53
CA MET A 27 -12.49 4.05 -2.92
C MET A 27 -11.01 4.15 -2.55
N VAL A 28 -10.22 4.77 -3.43
CA VAL A 28 -8.79 5.01 -3.19
C VAL A 28 -8.63 6.00 -2.04
N ASN A 29 -8.00 5.55 -0.95
CA ASN A 29 -7.70 6.40 0.19
C ASN A 29 -6.42 7.22 -0.09
N PHE A 30 -6.55 8.55 -0.17
CA PHE A 30 -5.41 9.45 -0.39
C PHE A 30 -4.81 10.02 0.91
N THR A 31 -5.35 9.70 2.08
CA THR A 31 -4.98 10.38 3.34
C THR A 31 -3.52 10.14 3.76
N TRP A 32 -2.92 9.04 3.31
CA TRP A 32 -1.49 8.74 3.50
C TRP A 32 -0.63 9.73 2.74
N SER A 33 -0.93 9.92 1.45
CA SER A 33 -0.27 10.93 0.62
C SER A 33 -0.48 12.32 1.18
N LEU A 34 -1.69 12.63 1.69
CA LEU A 34 -1.96 13.90 2.36
C LEU A 34 -1.08 14.09 3.59
N GLY A 35 -1.02 13.11 4.50
CA GLY A 35 -0.23 13.17 5.72
C GLY A 35 1.27 13.32 5.45
N LEU A 36 1.81 12.55 4.51
CA LEU A 36 3.20 12.69 4.07
C LEU A 36 3.51 14.10 3.55
N ASN A 37 2.60 14.68 2.77
CA ASN A 37 2.81 15.99 2.14
C ASN A 37 2.58 17.19 3.06
N THR A 38 1.74 17.04 4.09
CA THR A 38 1.36 18.15 4.98
C THR A 38 2.06 18.12 6.32
N GLN A 39 2.50 16.95 6.78
CA GLN A 39 3.06 16.79 8.13
C GLN A 39 4.57 16.59 8.14
N LEU A 40 5.18 16.12 7.04
CA LEU A 40 6.59 15.79 6.98
C LEU A 40 7.41 16.75 6.11
N LYS A 41 8.65 17.02 6.55
CA LYS A 41 9.67 17.70 5.75
C LYS A 41 10.16 16.80 4.60
N PRO A 42 10.77 17.35 3.54
CA PRO A 42 11.27 16.56 2.40
C PRO A 42 12.19 15.39 2.81
N PHE A 43 13.12 15.62 3.74
CA PHE A 43 14.01 14.57 4.23
C PHE A 43 13.29 13.47 5.03
N GLU A 44 12.25 13.83 5.79
CA GLU A 44 11.43 12.88 6.54
C GLU A 44 10.61 11.99 5.59
N ARG A 45 10.14 12.52 4.46
CA ARG A 45 9.47 11.72 3.42
C ARG A 45 10.41 10.69 2.80
N HIS A 46 11.65 11.06 2.52
CA HIS A 46 12.67 10.12 2.05
C HIS A 46 12.97 9.06 3.11
N ALA A 47 13.05 9.44 4.39
CA ALA A 47 13.24 8.50 5.48
C ALA A 47 12.11 7.46 5.58
N VAL A 48 10.86 7.91 5.42
CA VAL A 48 9.68 7.03 5.36
C VAL A 48 9.76 6.09 4.16
N LEU A 49 10.05 6.62 2.97
CA LEU A 49 10.16 5.85 1.74
C LEU A 49 11.17 4.70 1.91
N TYR A 50 12.38 5.03 2.35
CA TYR A 50 13.42 4.03 2.61
C TYR A 50 12.99 3.00 3.67
N PHE A 51 12.31 3.44 4.73
CA PHE A 51 11.82 2.54 5.78
C PHE A 51 10.81 1.52 5.24
N ILE A 52 9.86 1.96 4.39
CA ILE A 52 8.86 1.09 3.76
C ILE A 52 9.54 0.12 2.80
N GLU A 53 10.32 0.63 1.86
CA GLU A 53 10.92 -0.17 0.77
C GLU A 53 11.85 -1.25 1.30
N GLN A 54 12.67 -0.95 2.32
CA GLN A 54 13.49 -1.98 2.98
C GLN A 54 12.64 -3.06 3.66
N GLY A 55 11.49 -2.66 4.22
CA GLY A 55 10.54 -3.58 4.85
C GLY A 55 9.90 -4.55 3.87
N LEU A 56 9.86 -4.22 2.57
CA LEU A 56 9.25 -5.03 1.51
C LEU A 56 10.22 -5.98 0.80
N MET A 57 11.51 -5.92 1.10
CA MET A 57 12.54 -6.79 0.49
C MET A 57 12.62 -8.22 1.03
N PRO A 58 12.22 -8.55 2.28
CA PRO A 58 12.15 -9.93 2.73
C PRO A 58 11.17 -10.78 1.90
N ARG A 59 11.24 -12.10 2.04
CA ARG A 59 10.47 -13.04 1.20
C ARG A 59 8.94 -12.83 1.28
N ASN A 60 8.44 -12.32 2.40
CA ASN A 60 7.02 -12.02 2.61
C ASN A 60 6.57 -10.64 2.10
N GLY A 61 7.46 -9.86 1.46
CA GLY A 61 7.12 -8.61 0.77
C GLY A 61 6.91 -8.80 -0.73
N LYS A 62 7.60 -8.03 -1.57
CA LYS A 62 7.38 -7.99 -3.04
C LYS A 62 7.47 -9.35 -3.73
N ARG A 63 8.37 -10.21 -3.27
CA ARG A 63 8.45 -11.59 -3.77
C ARG A 63 7.16 -12.38 -3.53
N PHE A 64 6.56 -12.25 -2.35
CA PHE A 64 5.31 -12.93 -2.04
C PHE A 64 4.16 -12.36 -2.88
N GLU A 65 4.11 -11.05 -3.09
CA GLU A 65 3.13 -10.41 -3.98
C GLU A 65 3.24 -10.94 -5.43
N TRP A 66 4.46 -11.13 -5.93
CA TRP A 66 4.71 -11.79 -7.22
C TRP A 66 4.30 -13.27 -7.22
N GLU A 67 4.61 -14.03 -6.16
CA GLU A 67 4.19 -15.44 -6.02
C GLU A 67 2.65 -15.56 -6.01
N VAL A 68 1.94 -14.62 -5.38
CA VAL A 68 0.47 -14.52 -5.41
C VAL A 68 -0.03 -14.13 -6.80
N GLY A 69 0.62 -13.17 -7.46
CA GLY A 69 0.30 -12.79 -8.84
C GLY A 69 0.38 -13.98 -9.80
N GLN A 70 1.44 -14.80 -9.67
CA GLN A 70 1.59 -16.05 -10.43
C GLN A 70 0.51 -17.09 -10.07
N ALA A 71 0.23 -17.28 -8.78
CA ALA A 71 -0.78 -18.25 -8.32
C ALA A 71 -2.20 -17.87 -8.75
N SER A 72 -2.48 -16.58 -9.00
CA SER A 72 -3.79 -16.12 -9.47
C SER A 72 -4.16 -16.63 -10.86
N GLY A 73 -3.19 -17.08 -11.66
CA GLY A 73 -3.39 -17.46 -13.06
C GLY A 73 -3.68 -16.27 -14.00
N ASN A 74 -3.65 -15.03 -13.51
CA ASN A 74 -3.79 -13.84 -14.32
C ASN A 74 -2.42 -13.37 -14.83
N PRO A 75 -2.17 -13.37 -16.17
CA PRO A 75 -0.87 -13.02 -16.72
C PRO A 75 -0.49 -11.55 -16.48
N LEU A 76 -1.45 -10.64 -16.37
CA LEU A 76 -1.19 -9.24 -16.04
C LEU A 76 -0.80 -9.08 -14.57
N SER A 77 -1.44 -9.81 -13.65
CA SER A 77 -1.07 -9.77 -12.22
C SER A 77 0.40 -10.16 -12.02
N ALA A 78 0.84 -11.26 -12.63
CA ALA A 78 2.23 -11.68 -12.55
C ALA A 78 3.20 -10.66 -13.17
N LEU A 79 2.85 -10.13 -14.35
CA LEU A 79 3.67 -9.16 -15.07
C LEU A 79 3.81 -7.85 -14.29
N PHE A 80 2.70 -7.32 -13.75
CA PHE A 80 2.71 -6.07 -13.01
C PHE A 80 3.52 -6.18 -11.72
N GLN A 81 3.39 -7.31 -11.00
CA GLN A 81 4.18 -7.56 -9.80
C GLN A 81 5.67 -7.73 -10.09
N ASP A 82 6.04 -8.27 -11.26
CA ASP A 82 7.45 -8.36 -11.68
C ASP A 82 8.06 -6.98 -11.93
N TYR A 83 7.36 -6.10 -12.65
CA TYR A 83 7.79 -4.72 -12.87
C TYR A 83 7.82 -3.91 -11.58
N ASP A 84 6.76 -3.98 -10.78
CA ASP A 84 6.67 -3.32 -9.48
C ASP A 84 7.84 -3.75 -8.58
N TRP A 85 8.12 -5.05 -8.47
CA TRP A 85 9.26 -5.52 -7.69
C TRP A 85 10.60 -5.00 -8.24
N ALA A 86 10.80 -4.99 -9.56
CA ALA A 86 12.03 -4.47 -10.17
C ALA A 86 12.27 -2.99 -9.82
N ASP A 87 11.21 -2.18 -9.78
CA ASP A 87 11.28 -0.78 -9.40
C ASP A 87 11.64 -0.60 -7.94
N GLU A 88 11.04 -1.42 -7.08
CA GLU A 88 11.22 -1.30 -5.63
C GLU A 88 12.63 -1.74 -5.21
N VAL A 89 13.25 -2.63 -5.98
CA VAL A 89 14.69 -2.92 -5.86
C VAL A 89 15.53 -1.67 -6.20
N LEU A 90 15.16 -0.94 -7.24
CA LEU A 90 15.84 0.30 -7.64
C LEU A 90 15.62 1.41 -6.60
N HIS A 91 14.39 1.59 -6.10
CA HIS A 91 14.08 2.57 -5.08
C HIS A 91 14.84 2.29 -3.78
N ALA A 92 14.82 1.04 -3.32
CA ALA A 92 15.57 0.60 -2.15
C ALA A 92 17.08 0.85 -2.32
N LYS A 93 17.62 0.70 -3.54
CA LYS A 93 19.01 1.06 -3.85
C LYS A 93 19.25 2.56 -3.72
N PHE A 94 18.39 3.40 -4.30
CA PHE A 94 18.55 4.86 -4.19
C PHE A 94 18.45 5.35 -2.74
N GLY A 95 17.55 4.78 -1.93
CA GLY A 95 17.49 5.08 -0.51
C GLY A 95 18.79 4.68 0.23
N ARG A 96 19.43 3.56 -0.13
CA ARG A 96 20.76 3.23 0.40
C ARG A 96 21.83 4.24 -0.04
N ASP A 97 21.85 4.62 -1.31
CA ASP A 97 22.90 5.50 -1.85
C ASP A 97 22.77 6.94 -1.31
N TRP A 98 21.54 7.44 -1.17
CA TRP A 98 21.29 8.85 -0.85
C TRP A 98 20.93 9.06 0.62
N TYR A 99 19.96 8.31 1.15
CA TYR A 99 19.47 8.52 2.51
C TYR A 99 20.44 7.94 3.56
N LEU A 100 20.85 6.68 3.43
CA LEU A 100 21.79 6.09 4.40
C LEU A 100 23.13 6.81 4.45
N SER A 101 23.59 7.38 3.32
CA SER A 101 24.85 8.15 3.27
C SER A 101 24.88 9.36 4.23
N GLN A 102 23.71 9.82 4.69
CA GLN A 102 23.58 10.93 5.64
C GLN A 102 23.71 10.48 7.10
N PHE A 103 23.84 9.17 7.37
CA PHE A 103 23.94 8.60 8.71
C PHE A 103 25.23 7.81 8.87
N ASN A 104 25.85 7.94 10.04
CA ASN A 104 27.02 7.13 10.40
C ASN A 104 26.64 5.69 10.78
N ASP A 105 25.39 5.47 11.19
CA ASP A 105 24.86 4.17 11.62
C ASP A 105 23.50 3.88 10.92
N PRO A 106 23.40 2.80 10.15
CA PRO A 106 22.16 2.41 9.47
C PRO A 106 20.96 2.19 10.41
N LYS A 107 21.20 1.74 11.66
CA LYS A 107 20.09 1.52 12.61
C LYS A 107 19.43 2.84 12.99
N THR A 108 20.23 3.88 13.19
CA THR A 108 19.74 5.24 13.45
C THR A 108 18.87 5.76 12.29
N ALA A 109 19.26 5.48 11.05
CA ALA A 109 18.50 5.85 9.86
C ALA A 109 17.13 5.14 9.80
N ILE A 110 17.09 3.83 10.10
CA ILE A 110 15.84 3.06 10.16
C ILE A 110 14.91 3.60 11.26
N GLN A 111 15.44 3.85 12.46
CA GLN A 111 14.66 4.41 13.56
C GLN A 111 14.14 5.81 13.26
N TYR A 112 14.90 6.63 12.52
CA TYR A 112 14.45 7.95 12.10
C TYR A 112 13.25 7.86 11.13
N GLY A 113 13.30 6.95 10.15
CA GLY A 113 12.19 6.67 9.24
C GLY A 113 10.94 6.17 9.99
N ASP A 114 11.10 5.23 10.92
CA ASP A 114 10.00 4.71 11.74
C ASP A 114 9.29 5.81 12.55
N ARG A 115 10.07 6.71 13.19
CA ARG A 115 9.52 7.85 13.93
C ARG A 115 8.80 8.85 13.02
N ALA A 116 9.34 9.11 11.83
CA ALA A 116 8.69 9.98 10.85
C ALA A 116 7.37 9.37 10.37
N TRP A 117 7.34 8.06 10.13
CA TRP A 117 6.14 7.35 9.70
C TRP A 117 5.06 7.34 10.77
N SER A 118 5.41 7.15 12.04
CA SER A 118 4.48 7.21 13.17
C SER A 118 3.72 8.54 13.30
N ARG A 119 4.27 9.65 12.79
CA ARG A 119 3.54 10.94 12.77
C ARG A 119 2.39 10.96 11.77
N VAL A 120 2.56 10.30 10.62
CA VAL A 120 1.59 10.33 9.50
C VAL A 120 0.31 9.53 9.82
N LEU A 121 0.37 8.58 10.74
CA LEU A 121 -0.73 7.66 11.08
C LEU A 121 -1.84 8.28 11.93
N MET A 122 -1.74 9.57 12.25
CA MET A 122 -2.71 10.25 13.10
C MET A 122 -3.84 10.83 12.25
N GLY A 123 -5.05 10.27 12.39
CA GLY A 123 -6.25 10.88 11.81
C GLY A 123 -7.45 9.96 11.58
N TRP A 124 -7.29 8.63 11.65
CA TRP A 124 -8.38 7.69 11.29
C TRP A 124 -9.70 7.99 12.01
N ALA A 125 -9.69 8.05 13.35
CA ALA A 125 -10.87 8.32 14.15
C ALA A 125 -11.35 9.78 14.02
N GLN A 126 -10.40 10.71 13.92
CA GLN A 126 -10.69 12.14 13.74
C GLN A 126 -11.44 12.39 12.43
N TRP A 127 -10.98 11.86 11.31
CA TRP A 127 -11.63 12.04 10.00
C TRP A 127 -13.04 11.46 9.98
N ARG A 128 -13.28 10.36 10.70
CA ARG A 128 -14.62 9.82 10.89
C ARG A 128 -15.49 10.74 11.74
N ALA A 129 -14.96 11.24 12.85
CA ALA A 129 -15.67 12.15 13.75
C ALA A 129 -16.01 13.50 13.09
N GLU A 130 -15.15 14.00 12.22
CA GLU A 130 -15.35 15.21 11.42
C GLU A 130 -16.27 14.99 10.20
N GLY A 131 -16.71 13.76 9.95
CA GLY A 131 -17.58 13.42 8.83
C GLY A 131 -16.89 13.43 7.46
N LEU A 132 -15.56 13.43 7.42
CA LEU A 132 -14.77 13.41 6.17
C LEU A 132 -14.78 12.03 5.50
N THR A 133 -15.03 10.97 6.26
CA THR A 133 -15.11 9.60 5.74
C THR A 133 -15.97 8.71 6.64
N GLN A 134 -16.55 7.67 6.06
CA GLN A 134 -17.23 6.60 6.80
C GLN A 134 -16.33 5.37 7.02
N HIS A 135 -15.15 5.34 6.40
CA HIS A 135 -14.28 4.15 6.31
C HIS A 135 -15.03 2.91 5.82
N ARG A 136 -15.95 3.09 4.86
CA ARG A 136 -16.74 2.00 4.30
C ARG A 136 -15.82 0.99 3.60
N ASN A 137 -16.01 -0.29 3.93
CA ASN A 137 -15.39 -1.40 3.22
C ASN A 137 -15.99 -1.53 1.81
N TRP A 138 -15.18 -1.25 0.78
CA TRP A 138 -15.60 -1.34 -0.63
C TRP A 138 -15.43 -2.73 -1.26
N TRP A 139 -14.69 -3.63 -0.58
CA TRP A 139 -14.37 -4.95 -1.12
C TRP A 139 -15.61 -5.79 -1.48
N PRO A 140 -16.63 -5.95 -0.59
CA PRO A 140 -17.75 -6.82 -0.88
C PRO A 140 -18.54 -6.43 -2.13
N ASP A 141 -18.65 -5.14 -2.43
CA ASP A 141 -19.39 -4.66 -3.60
C ASP A 141 -18.59 -4.90 -4.89
N THR A 142 -17.28 -4.64 -4.84
CA THR A 142 -16.36 -4.95 -5.96
C THR A 142 -16.36 -6.43 -6.28
N TYR A 143 -16.24 -7.29 -5.26
CA TYR A 143 -16.23 -8.74 -5.44
C TYR A 143 -17.56 -9.28 -5.99
N ARG A 144 -18.71 -8.75 -5.50
CA ARG A 144 -20.02 -9.12 -6.04
C ARG A 144 -20.19 -8.73 -7.51
N GLU A 145 -19.73 -7.54 -7.89
CA GLU A 145 -19.77 -7.10 -9.28
C GLU A 145 -18.92 -8.03 -10.16
N ALA A 146 -17.72 -8.38 -9.70
CA ALA A 146 -16.83 -9.30 -10.42
C ALA A 146 -17.43 -10.69 -10.59
N CYS A 147 -17.96 -11.29 -9.52
CA CYS A 147 -18.60 -12.60 -9.60
C CYS A 147 -19.82 -12.58 -10.53
N LYS A 148 -20.64 -11.51 -10.47
CA LYS A 148 -21.78 -11.33 -11.37
C LYS A 148 -21.33 -11.22 -12.83
N HIS A 149 -20.27 -10.47 -13.09
CA HIS A 149 -19.72 -10.28 -14.43
C HIS A 149 -19.16 -11.60 -15.00
N TRP A 150 -18.42 -12.36 -14.20
CA TRP A 150 -17.84 -13.65 -14.61
C TRP A 150 -18.83 -14.83 -14.57
N GLY A 151 -20.04 -14.63 -14.04
CA GLY A 151 -21.04 -15.68 -13.90
C GLY A 151 -20.64 -16.78 -12.91
N VAL A 152 -19.86 -16.43 -11.87
CA VAL A 152 -19.40 -17.37 -10.84
C VAL A 152 -20.15 -17.15 -9.52
N GLU A 153 -20.27 -18.21 -8.72
CA GLU A 153 -20.86 -18.11 -7.39
C GLU A 153 -19.96 -17.33 -6.43
N LEU A 154 -20.58 -16.65 -5.47
CA LEU A 154 -19.86 -15.91 -4.43
C LEU A 154 -19.28 -16.91 -3.43
N ASP A 155 -17.98 -16.78 -3.16
CA ASP A 155 -17.37 -17.44 -2.01
C ASP A 155 -17.67 -16.61 -0.73
N PRO A 156 -18.38 -17.17 0.27
CA PRO A 156 -18.69 -16.46 1.50
C PRO A 156 -17.45 -16.04 2.31
N GLU A 157 -16.37 -16.82 2.25
CA GLU A 157 -15.13 -16.52 2.97
C GLU A 157 -14.47 -15.28 2.36
N VAL A 158 -14.34 -15.26 1.03
CA VAL A 158 -13.80 -14.11 0.29
C VAL A 158 -14.68 -12.88 0.47
N LEU A 159 -16.00 -13.02 0.40
CA LEU A 159 -16.94 -11.92 0.59
C LEU A 159 -16.86 -11.29 1.99
N SER A 160 -16.48 -12.08 2.99
CA SER A 160 -16.40 -11.63 4.39
C SER A 160 -15.17 -10.76 4.69
N TYR A 161 -14.23 -10.62 3.74
CA TYR A 161 -13.02 -9.83 3.94
C TYR A 161 -13.36 -8.38 4.32
N SER A 162 -12.95 -8.00 5.52
CA SER A 162 -13.27 -6.71 6.14
C SER A 162 -12.14 -6.22 7.06
N THR A 163 -10.90 -6.47 6.68
CA THR A 163 -9.72 -6.02 7.43
C THR A 163 -9.65 -4.49 7.41
N THR A 164 -9.56 -3.88 8.59
CA THR A 164 -9.40 -2.44 8.77
C THR A 164 -7.98 -2.11 9.21
N TYR A 165 -7.48 -0.95 8.78
CA TYR A 165 -6.20 -0.37 9.21
C TYR A 165 -6.36 0.63 10.36
N GLU A 166 -7.49 0.59 11.08
CA GLU A 166 -7.74 1.46 12.24
C GLU A 166 -6.64 1.34 13.30
N GLU A 167 -6.18 0.12 13.55
CA GLU A 167 -5.19 -0.20 14.59
C GLU A 167 -3.83 -0.66 14.03
N VAL A 168 -3.69 -0.66 12.71
CA VAL A 168 -2.56 -1.29 12.01
C VAL A 168 -1.96 -0.30 11.02
N ARG A 169 -0.64 -0.13 11.08
CA ARG A 169 0.10 0.67 10.09
C ARG A 169 0.15 -0.06 8.75
N ALA A 170 0.43 0.64 7.64
CA ALA A 170 0.52 0.00 6.32
C ALA A 170 1.74 -0.92 6.21
N ASP A 171 2.75 -0.75 7.07
CA ASP A 171 3.84 -1.72 7.26
C ASP A 171 3.45 -2.88 8.20
N LEU A 172 2.15 -3.08 8.42
CA LEU A 172 1.53 -4.18 9.18
C LEU A 172 1.95 -4.28 10.66
N LYS A 173 2.63 -3.26 11.19
CA LYS A 173 2.87 -3.14 12.63
C LYS A 173 1.60 -2.67 13.33
N THR A 174 1.20 -3.39 14.37
CA THR A 174 0.16 -2.94 15.30
C THR A 174 0.59 -1.62 15.94
N ILE A 175 -0.30 -0.63 15.93
CA ILE A 175 -0.10 0.59 16.71
C ILE A 175 -0.32 0.19 18.17
N SER A 176 0.75 -0.14 18.89
CA SER A 176 0.66 -0.27 20.34
C SER A 176 0.30 1.10 20.89
N ALA A 177 -0.92 1.25 21.42
CA ALA A 177 -1.29 2.40 22.22
C ALA A 177 -0.30 2.46 23.38
N SER A 178 0.65 3.40 23.33
CA SER A 178 1.40 3.76 24.52
C SER A 178 0.44 4.56 25.38
N ALA A 179 -0.05 3.91 26.44
CA ALA A 179 -0.75 4.57 27.53
C ALA A 179 0.20 5.51 28.29
#